data_AF-A0A2N2NCU1-F1
#
_entry.id   AF-A0A2N2NCU1-F1
#
_cell.length_a   1.000
_cell.length_b   1.000
_cell.length_c   1.000
_cell.angle_alpha   90.00
_cell.angle_beta   90.00
_cell.angle_gamma   90.00
#
_symmetry.space_group_name_H-M   'P 1'
#
loop_
_entity.id
_entity.type
_entity.pdbx_description
1 polymer ?
#
loop_
_entity_poly.entity_id
_entity_poly.type
_entity_poly.pdbx_seq_one_letter_code
_entity_poly.pdbx_strand_id
1 'polypeptide(L)'
;MIQAALQAKDIPQQAYRTCLGIIRLSKKYPVHLLEQACQSAFEVRVFSYSAVKQELDLLQKQADSTISESLPSHENIRGATYYQERILS
;
A
#
# COMPACT_ATOMS: atom_id res chain seq x y z
N MET A 1 12.53 -6.62 -9.66
CA MET A 1 11.22 -6.41 -10.33
C MET A 1 11.25 -6.64 -11.84
N ILE A 2 11.96 -5.82 -12.63
CA ILE A 2 11.89 -5.88 -14.12
C ILE A 2 12.23 -7.26 -14.68
N GLN A 3 13.32 -7.87 -14.20
CA GLN A 3 13.71 -9.22 -14.62
C GLN A 3 12.62 -10.27 -14.31
N ALA A 4 12.00 -10.19 -13.14
CA ALA A 4 10.91 -11.09 -12.76
C ALA A 4 9.68 -10.90 -13.67
N ALA A 5 9.33 -9.66 -14.00
CA ALA A 5 8.25 -9.35 -14.95
C ALA A 5 8.55 -9.83 -16.38
N LEU A 6 9.82 -9.82 -16.80
CA LEU A 6 10.26 -10.36 -18.08
C LEU A 6 10.13 -11.89 -18.13
N GLN A 7 10.56 -12.57 -17.06
CA GLN A 7 10.53 -14.03 -16.96
C GLN A 7 9.12 -14.60 -16.73
N ALA A 8 8.21 -13.82 -16.15
CA ALA A 8 6.86 -14.27 -15.81
C ALA A 8 5.89 -14.34 -17.00
N LYS A 9 6.29 -13.92 -18.22
CA LYS A 9 5.40 -13.88 -19.38
C LYS A 9 5.99 -14.66 -20.55
N ASP A 10 5.18 -15.55 -21.11
CA ASP A 10 5.57 -16.39 -22.26
C ASP A 10 5.69 -15.58 -23.55
N ILE A 11 4.92 -14.49 -23.68
CA ILE A 11 4.92 -13.63 -24.86
C ILE A 11 5.87 -12.44 -24.64
N PRO A 12 6.99 -12.33 -25.41
CA PRO A 12 7.99 -11.28 -25.23
C PRO A 12 7.41 -9.86 -25.32
N GLN A 13 6.50 -9.63 -26.27
CA GLN A 13 5.86 -8.32 -26.45
C GLN A 13 5.04 -7.92 -25.21
N GLN A 14 4.38 -8.88 -24.55
CA GLN A 14 3.59 -8.61 -23.34
C GLN A 14 4.50 -8.30 -22.14
N ALA A 15 5.62 -9.01 -22.04
CA ALA A 15 6.67 -8.78 -21.05
C ALA A 15 7.25 -7.37 -21.20
N TYR A 16 7.62 -7.01 -22.42
CA TYR A 16 8.16 -5.70 -22.76
C TYR A 16 7.16 -4.57 -22.44
N ARG A 17 5.90 -4.69 -22.86
CA ARG A 17 4.86 -3.69 -22.56
C ARG A 17 4.65 -3.50 -21.06
N THR A 18 4.74 -4.59 -20.29
CA THR A 18 4.62 -4.54 -18.83
C THR A 18 5.78 -3.79 -18.21
N CYS A 19 7.02 -4.13 -18.59
CA CYS A 19 8.23 -3.47 -18.08
C CYS A 19 8.24 -1.99 -18.44
N LEU A 20 7.90 -1.64 -19.69
CA LEU A 20 7.79 -0.26 -20.13
C LEU A 20 6.72 0.51 -19.35
N GLY A 21 5.59 -0.14 -19.05
CA GLY A 21 4.53 0.44 -18.21
C GLY A 21 5.04 0.75 -16.80
N ILE A 22 5.74 -0.19 -16.17
CA ILE A 22 6.31 -0.01 -14.83
C ILE A 22 7.35 1.13 -14.83
N ILE A 23 8.24 1.18 -15.83
CA ILE A 23 9.22 2.26 -15.96
C ILE A 23 8.53 3.62 -16.13
N ARG A 24 7.43 3.70 -16.87
CA ARG A 24 6.67 4.96 -17.00
C ARG A 24 6.07 5.45 -15.69
N LEU A 25 5.77 4.57 -14.74
CA LEU A 25 5.27 4.97 -13.41
C LEU A 25 6.30 5.78 -12.62
N SER A 26 7.60 5.59 -12.86
CA SER A 26 8.65 6.38 -12.19
C SER A 26 8.62 7.87 -12.55
N LYS A 27 7.91 8.26 -13.61
CA LYS A 27 7.68 9.66 -13.98
C LYS A 27 6.52 10.29 -13.22
N LYS A 28 5.59 9.49 -12.71
CA LYS A 28 4.35 9.95 -12.06
C LYS A 28 4.42 9.84 -10.54
N TYR A 29 5.11 8.81 -10.02
CA TYR A 29 5.20 8.54 -8.59
C TYR A 29 6.63 8.77 -8.08
N PRO A 30 6.78 9.21 -6.82
CA PRO A 30 8.08 9.25 -6.15
C PRO A 30 8.80 7.90 -6.15
N VAL A 31 10.12 7.92 -6.26
CA VAL A 31 10.96 6.71 -6.36
C VAL A 31 10.75 5.77 -5.16
N HIS A 32 10.68 6.31 -3.94
CA HIS A 32 10.51 5.50 -2.72
C HIS A 32 9.18 4.72 -2.72
N LEU A 33 8.06 5.32 -3.16
CA LEU A 33 6.78 4.61 -3.27
C LEU A 33 6.84 3.53 -4.35
N LEU A 34 7.54 3.79 -5.45
CA LEU A 34 7.71 2.81 -6.52
C LEU A 34 8.54 1.61 -6.07
N GLU A 35 9.62 1.84 -5.32
CA GLU A 35 10.43 0.76 -4.74
C GLU A 35 9.63 -0.08 -3.76
N GLN A 36 8.88 0.56 -2.86
CA GLN A 36 8.01 -0.13 -1.93
C GLN A 36 6.93 -0.94 -2.66
N ALA A 37 6.28 -0.37 -3.67
CA ALA A 37 5.28 -1.08 -4.45
C ALA A 37 5.88 -2.28 -5.22
N CYS A 38 7.10 -2.13 -5.75
CA CYS A 38 7.81 -3.22 -6.41
C CYS A 38 8.19 -4.33 -5.42
N GLN A 39 8.53 -3.97 -4.18
CA GLN A 39 8.82 -4.92 -3.10
C GLN A 39 7.56 -5.69 -2.70
N SER A 40 6.45 -5.00 -2.43
CA SER A 40 5.14 -5.64 -2.14
C SER A 40 4.75 -6.60 -3.26
N ALA A 41 4.85 -6.17 -4.52
CA ALA A 41 4.54 -7.00 -5.69
C ALA A 41 5.46 -8.23 -5.82
N PHE A 42 6.71 -8.12 -5.37
CA PHE A 42 7.67 -9.22 -5.37
C PHE A 42 7.34 -10.27 -4.33
N GLU A 43 6.94 -9.85 -3.13
CA GLU A 43 6.54 -10.74 -2.03
C GLU A 43 5.32 -11.58 -2.40
N VAL A 44 4.32 -10.98 -3.05
CA VAL A 44 3.13 -11.70 -3.52
C VAL A 44 3.33 -12.41 -4.87
N ARG A 45 4.52 -12.28 -5.48
CA ARG A 45 4.88 -12.83 -6.80
C ARG A 45 3.95 -12.41 -7.94
N VAL A 46 3.41 -11.18 -7.90
CA VAL A 46 2.54 -10.64 -8.95
C VAL A 46 3.26 -9.56 -9.75
N PHE A 47 3.81 -9.95 -10.90
CA PHE A 47 4.65 -9.08 -11.73
C PHE A 47 3.87 -8.42 -12.88
N SER A 48 2.82 -7.66 -12.53
CA SER A 48 1.98 -6.98 -13.52
C SER A 48 1.95 -5.46 -13.31
N TYR A 49 1.73 -4.71 -14.39
CA TYR A 49 1.55 -3.27 -14.31
C TYR A 49 0.37 -2.88 -13.40
N SER A 50 -0.74 -3.63 -13.48
CA SER A 50 -1.92 -3.35 -12.66
C SER A 50 -1.62 -3.48 -11.17
N ALA A 51 -0.93 -4.54 -10.77
CA ALA A 51 -0.59 -4.77 -9.36
C ALA A 51 0.30 -3.66 -8.81
N VAL A 52 1.36 -3.30 -9.53
CA VAL A 52 2.27 -2.20 -9.12
C VAL A 52 1.52 -0.87 -9.04
N LYS A 53 0.65 -0.59 -10.02
CA LYS A 53 -0.14 0.64 -10.02
C LYS A 53 -1.13 0.70 -8.85
N GLN A 54 -1.83 -0.41 -8.57
CA GLN A 54 -2.78 -0.48 -7.46
C GLN A 54 -2.08 -0.26 -6.12
N GLU A 55 -0.93 -0.89 -5.91
CA GLU A 55 -0.12 -0.71 -4.72
C GLU A 55 0.37 0.74 -4.59
N LEU A 56 0.86 1.34 -5.68
CA LEU A 56 1.23 2.76 -5.70
C LEU A 56 0.06 3.69 -5.33
N ASP A 57 -1.12 3.45 -5.88
CA ASP A 57 -2.31 4.24 -5.59
C ASP A 57 -2.74 4.11 -4.11
N LEU A 58 -2.51 2.94 -3.49
CA LEU A 58 -2.73 2.74 -2.05
C LEU A 58 -1.70 3.46 -1.20
N LEU A 59 -0.41 3.31 -1.52
CA LEU A 59 0.68 3.95 -0.80
C LEU A 59 0.61 5.48 -0.86
N GLN A 60 0.23 6.03 -2.03
CA GLN A 60 0.03 7.47 -2.19
C GLN A 60 -1.09 7.98 -1.26
N LYS A 61 -2.25 7.30 -1.24
CA LYS A 61 -3.35 7.67 -0.32
C LYS A 61 -2.93 7.58 1.14
N GLN A 62 -2.11 6.59 1.50
CA GLN A 62 -1.66 6.41 2.87
C GLN A 62 -0.71 7.54 3.30
N ALA A 63 0.18 7.97 2.40
CA ALA A 63 1.04 9.13 2.62
C ALA A 63 0.23 10.43 2.82
N ASP A 64 -0.88 10.59 2.09
CA ASP A 64 -1.78 11.75 2.27
C ASP A 64 -2.59 11.68 3.58
N SER A 65 -2.86 10.46 4.08
CA SER A 65 -3.66 10.24 5.29
C SER A 65 -2.91 10.38 6.62
N THR A 66 -1.64 10.81 6.63
CA THR A 66 -0.86 11.00 7.88
C THR A 66 -1.34 12.17 8.75
N ILE A 67 -2.54 12.72 8.51
CA ILE A 67 -3.24 13.50 9.52
C ILE A 67 -3.75 12.50 10.57
N SER A 68 -2.89 12.21 11.54
CA SER A 68 -3.34 11.68 12.81
C SER A 68 -4.19 12.77 13.47
N GLU A 69 -5.48 12.76 13.16
CA GLU A 69 -6.47 13.40 14.01
C GLU A 69 -6.40 12.65 15.35
N SER A 70 -5.60 13.19 16.28
CA SER A 70 -5.75 12.83 17.68
C SER A 70 -7.19 13.12 18.03
N LEU A 71 -7.97 12.06 18.29
CA LEU A 71 -9.35 12.21 18.75
C LEU A 71 -9.34 13.21 19.91
N PRO A 72 -10.16 14.28 19.86
CA PRO A 72 -10.21 15.22 20.96
C PRO A 72 -10.58 14.48 22.25
N SER A 73 -9.83 14.76 23.32
CA SER A 73 -10.14 14.22 24.64
C SER A 73 -11.53 14.73 25.05
N HIS A 74 -12.54 13.85 25.01
CA HIS A 74 -13.89 14.17 25.45
C HIS A 74 -14.10 13.76 26.91
N GLU A 75 -14.72 14.63 27.69
CA GLU A 75 -15.02 14.45 29.11
C GLU A 75 -15.96 13.25 29.40
N ASN A 76 -16.66 12.75 28.37
CA ASN A 76 -17.63 11.65 28.48
C ASN A 76 -17.04 10.24 28.31
N ILE A 77 -15.71 10.07 28.23
CA ILE A 77 -15.09 8.75 28.19
C ILE A 77 -15.06 8.19 29.62
N ARG A 78 -16.06 7.39 29.97
CA ARG A 78 -16.11 6.69 31.27
C ARG A 78 -15.11 5.54 31.26
N GLY A 79 -14.08 5.66 32.09
CA GLY A 79 -13.00 4.67 32.20
C GLY A 79 -13.46 3.33 32.77
N ALA A 80 -12.56 2.34 32.74
CA ALA A 80 -12.83 0.97 33.20
C ALA A 80 -13.38 0.88 34.65
N THR A 81 -13.09 1.89 35.47
CA THR A 81 -13.63 2.04 36.83
C THR A 81 -15.16 2.12 36.87
N TYR A 82 -15.80 2.68 35.83
CA TYR A 82 -17.27 2.79 35.76
C TYR A 82 -17.98 1.43 35.67
N TYR A 83 -17.31 0.40 35.16
CA TYR A 83 -17.89 -0.95 35.03
C TYR A 83 -17.64 -1.84 36.26
N GLN A 84 -16.76 -1.44 37.18
CA GLN A 84 -16.45 -2.23 38.39
C GLN A 84 -17.59 -2.19 39.42
N GLU A 85 -18.38 -1.12 39.47
CA GLU A 85 -19.52 -1.00 40.39
C GLU A 85 -20.71 -1.90 40.02
N ARG A 86 -20.72 -2.50 38.82
CA ARG A 86 -21.81 -3.38 38.37
C ARG A 86 -21.64 -4.85 38.77
N ILE A 87 -20.55 -5.22 39.44
CA ILE A 87 -20.24 -6.62 39.77
C ILE A 87 -20.61 -6.97 41.24
N LEU A 88 -21.03 -6.00 42.06
CA LEU A 88 -21.39 -6.21 43.47
C LEU A 88 -22.87 -5.93 43.78
N SER A 89 -23.79 -6.41 42.94
CA SER A 89 -25.22 -6.52 43.27
C SER A 89 -25.69 -7.96 43.23
#